data_AF-A0A9E5GCV0-F1
#
_entry.id   AF-A0A9E5GCV0-F1
#
_cell.length_a   1.000
_cell.length_b   1.000
_cell.length_c   1.000
_cell.angle_alpha   90.00
_cell.angle_beta   90.00
_cell.angle_gamma   90.00
#
_symmetry.space_group_name_H-M   'P 1'
#
loop_
_entity.id
_entity.type
_entity.pdbx_description
1 polymer ?
#
loop_
_entity_poly.entity_id
_entity_poly.type
_entity_poly.pdbx_seq_one_letter_code
_entity_poly.pdbx_strand_id
1 'polypeptide(L)'
;MRVSSNAPVVISDSGDNPTAGGSGDVTNFLALMLNNTDGVSLEPPALYQCFYDPFLVQQAFSLGQGAVFDGSLGSCFDPKKSSPIQQTMQVKALKSDWDGNKVDLALI
;
A
#
# COMPACT_ATOMS: atom_id res chain seq x y z
N MET A 1 1.99 -28.04 -3.68
CA MET A 1 2.06 -26.90 -4.61
C MET A 1 3.48 -26.84 -5.17
N ARG A 2 3.68 -27.13 -6.46
CA ARG A 2 5.00 -26.98 -7.10
C ARG A 2 5.14 -25.52 -7.49
N VAL A 3 5.85 -24.74 -6.69
CA VAL A 3 6.25 -23.39 -7.08
C VAL A 3 7.50 -23.57 -7.93
N SER A 4 7.46 -23.21 -9.22
CA SER A 4 8.71 -23.06 -9.98
C SER A 4 9.55 -22.00 -9.28
N SER A 5 10.88 -22.19 -9.18
CA SER A 5 11.80 -21.26 -8.50
C SER A 5 11.75 -19.81 -9.00
N ASN A 6 11.06 -19.53 -10.12
CA ASN A 6 11.01 -18.24 -10.78
C ASN A 6 9.60 -17.62 -10.83
N ALA A 7 8.62 -18.14 -10.09
CA ALA A 7 7.28 -17.54 -10.02
C ALA A 7 7.19 -16.53 -8.86
N PRO A 8 6.44 -15.42 -9.00
CA PRO A 8 6.20 -14.52 -7.89
C PRO A 8 5.45 -15.23 -6.77
N VAL A 9 5.81 -14.91 -5.52
CA VAL A 9 5.07 -15.36 -4.35
C VAL A 9 4.07 -14.29 -3.98
N VAL A 10 2.82 -14.69 -3.77
CA VAL A 10 1.77 -13.81 -3.27
C VAL A 10 1.52 -14.15 -1.80
N ILE A 11 1.76 -13.18 -0.92
CA ILE A 11 1.43 -13.26 0.50
C ILE A 11 0.16 -12.43 0.71
N SER A 12 -0.89 -13.06 1.22
CA SER A 12 -2.16 -12.39 1.50
C SER A 12 -2.21 -11.96 2.95
N ASP A 13 -2.43 -10.67 3.20
CA ASP A 13 -2.81 -10.18 4.52
C ASP A 13 -4.32 -10.40 4.73
N SER A 14 -4.69 -11.62 5.13
CA SER A 14 -6.09 -11.96 5.36
C SER A 14 -6.71 -11.27 6.57
N GLY A 15 -5.90 -10.65 7.44
CA GLY A 15 -6.36 -10.02 8.68
C GLY A 15 -7.16 -8.74 8.45
N ASP A 16 -6.96 -8.10 7.30
CA ASP A 16 -7.64 -6.85 6.92
C ASP A 16 -8.34 -6.96 5.56
N ASN A 17 -9.00 -8.11 5.32
CA ASN A 17 -9.74 -8.33 4.09
C ASN A 17 -11.06 -7.52 4.06
N PRO A 18 -11.25 -6.56 3.13
CA PRO A 18 -12.49 -5.77 3.06
C PRO A 18 -13.74 -6.61 2.82
N THR A 19 -13.64 -7.73 2.08
CA THR A 19 -14.81 -8.59 1.81
C THR A 19 -15.27 -9.35 3.06
N ALA A 20 -14.44 -9.40 4.10
CA ALA A 20 -14.76 -9.98 5.40
C ALA A 20 -15.07 -8.91 6.47
N GLY A 21 -15.18 -7.63 6.07
CA GLY A 21 -15.43 -6.51 6.98
C GLY A 21 -14.18 -5.82 7.53
N GLY A 22 -13.00 -6.08 6.96
CA GLY A 22 -11.79 -5.29 7.20
C GLY A 22 -11.92 -3.86 6.66
N SER A 23 -11.13 -2.94 7.20
CA SER A 23 -11.10 -1.54 6.76
C SER A 23 -10.23 -1.34 5.53
N GLY A 24 -9.29 -2.26 5.27
CA GLY A 24 -8.35 -2.19 4.16
C GLY A 24 -7.23 -1.16 4.36
N ASP A 25 -7.06 -0.66 5.57
CA ASP A 25 -6.08 0.37 5.92
C ASP A 25 -5.14 -0.01 7.08
N VAL A 26 -5.16 -1.27 7.53
CA VAL A 26 -4.31 -1.77 8.62
C VAL A 26 -2.86 -1.89 8.15
N THR A 27 -1.92 -1.27 8.89
CA THR A 27 -0.53 -1.10 8.44
C THR A 27 0.46 -2.11 9.00
N ASN A 28 0.04 -2.98 9.91
CA ASN A 28 0.96 -3.82 10.72
C ASN A 28 1.90 -4.68 9.87
N PHE A 29 1.40 -5.32 8.81
CA PHE A 29 2.23 -6.18 7.96
C PHE A 29 3.28 -5.38 7.17
N LEU A 30 2.87 -4.24 6.59
CA LEU A 30 3.81 -3.34 5.91
C LEU A 30 4.87 -2.79 6.88
N ALA A 31 4.47 -2.39 8.10
CA ALA A 31 5.39 -1.91 9.12
C ALA A 31 6.44 -2.98 9.49
N LEU A 32 6.03 -4.25 9.61
CA LEU A 32 6.96 -5.35 9.84
C LEU A 32 7.94 -5.54 8.67
N MET A 33 7.48 -5.43 7.43
CA MET A 33 8.37 -5.54 6.26
C MET A 33 9.39 -4.41 6.22
N LEU A 34 8.96 -3.16 6.45
CA LEU A 34 9.85 -1.99 6.44
C LEU A 34 10.92 -2.06 7.55
N ASN A 35 10.56 -2.61 8.72
CA ASN A 35 11.48 -2.75 9.87
C ASN A 35 12.43 -3.94 9.78
N ASN A 36 12.24 -4.88 8.85
CA ASN A 36 13.03 -6.12 8.74
C ASN A 36 13.65 -6.30 7.35
N THR A 37 14.28 -5.24 6.82
CA THR A 37 14.95 -5.28 5.51
C THR A 37 16.44 -5.66 5.58
N ASP A 38 17.02 -5.73 6.78
CA ASP A 38 18.43 -6.04 6.97
C ASP A 38 18.81 -7.41 6.41
N GLY A 39 19.70 -7.41 5.41
CA GLY A 39 20.23 -8.63 4.78
C GLY A 39 19.29 -9.31 3.78
N VAL A 40 18.15 -8.71 3.44
CA VAL A 40 17.20 -9.24 2.44
C VAL A 40 17.28 -8.43 1.15
N SER A 41 17.65 -9.08 0.04
CA SER A 41 17.52 -8.51 -1.29
C SER A 41 16.15 -8.85 -1.88
N LEU A 42 15.38 -7.82 -2.22
CA LEU A 42 14.12 -7.94 -2.95
C LEU A 42 14.39 -7.53 -4.40
N GLU A 43 14.94 -8.46 -5.18
CA GLU A 43 15.15 -8.31 -6.63
C GLU A 43 14.36 -9.40 -7.37
N PRO A 44 13.26 -9.03 -8.07
CA PRO A 44 12.70 -7.68 -8.21
C PRO A 44 12.07 -7.13 -6.91
N PRO A 45 11.85 -5.80 -6.80
CA PRO A 45 11.26 -5.18 -5.61
C PRO A 45 9.92 -5.81 -5.23
N ALA A 46 9.66 -5.90 -3.92
CA ALA A 46 8.34 -6.28 -3.45
C ALA A 46 7.30 -5.22 -3.84
N LEU A 47 6.13 -5.70 -4.25
CA LEU A 47 4.94 -4.87 -4.46
C LEU A 47 3.98 -5.12 -3.28
N TYR A 48 3.67 -4.06 -2.54
CA TYR A 48 2.57 -4.06 -1.58
C TYR A 48 1.39 -3.34 -2.21
N GLN A 49 0.23 -3.98 -2.27
CA GLN A 49 -0.97 -3.43 -2.91
C GLN A 49 -2.16 -3.42 -1.96
N CYS A 50 -3.20 -2.67 -2.35
CA CYS A 50 -4.52 -2.62 -1.70
C CYS A 50 -4.56 -1.95 -0.31
N PHE A 51 -3.96 -0.77 -0.16
CA PHE A 51 -4.31 0.13 0.94
C PHE A 51 -5.48 1.04 0.55
N TYR A 52 -6.49 1.12 1.40
CA TYR A 52 -7.56 2.10 1.31
C TYR A 52 -7.16 3.38 2.06
N ASP A 53 -6.73 4.39 1.32
CA ASP A 53 -6.36 5.70 1.87
C ASP A 53 -6.77 6.83 0.91
N PRO A 54 -8.02 7.31 1.00
CA PRO A 54 -8.51 8.36 0.11
C PRO A 54 -7.82 9.71 0.35
N PHE A 55 -7.28 9.95 1.56
CA PHE A 55 -6.60 11.20 1.89
C PHE A 55 -5.22 11.27 1.23
N LEU A 56 -4.45 10.18 1.31
CA LEU A 56 -3.16 10.08 0.64
C LEU A 56 -3.33 10.12 -0.89
N VAL A 57 -4.35 9.45 -1.43
CA VAL A 57 -4.67 9.53 -2.87
C VAL A 57 -4.99 10.96 -3.26
N GLN A 58 -5.87 11.67 -2.54
CA GLN A 58 -6.20 13.07 -2.84
C GLN A 58 -4.95 13.97 -2.80
N GLN A 59 -4.07 13.78 -1.80
CA GLN A 59 -2.80 14.50 -1.71
C GLN A 59 -1.91 14.21 -2.93
N ALA A 60 -1.76 12.95 -3.33
CA ALA A 60 -0.98 12.55 -4.49
C ALA A 60 -1.51 13.18 -5.79
N PHE A 61 -2.83 13.23 -5.97
CA PHE A 61 -3.46 13.90 -7.12
C PHE A 61 -3.23 15.42 -7.11
N SER A 62 -3.29 16.05 -5.93
CA SER A 62 -3.02 17.49 -5.78
C SER A 62 -1.57 17.85 -6.12
N LEU A 63 -0.62 17.01 -5.73
CA LEU A 63 0.81 17.20 -5.98
C LEU A 63 1.23 16.83 -7.40
N GLY A 64 0.56 15.84 -8.00
CA GLY A 64 0.84 15.35 -9.34
C GLY A 64 1.92 14.26 -9.39
N GLN A 65 1.94 13.53 -10.51
CA GLN A 65 2.93 12.47 -10.76
C GLN A 65 4.35 13.03 -10.76
N GLY A 66 5.28 12.30 -10.11
CA GLY A 66 6.68 12.66 -9.94
C GLY A 66 6.99 13.43 -8.66
N ALA A 67 5.98 13.96 -7.96
CA ALA A 67 6.18 14.67 -6.71
C ALA A 67 6.74 13.77 -5.61
N VAL A 68 7.59 14.34 -4.75
CA VAL A 68 8.10 13.73 -3.52
C VAL A 68 7.56 14.51 -2.33
N PHE A 69 7.02 13.82 -1.33
CA PHE A 69 6.37 14.45 -0.19
C PHE A 69 6.44 13.57 1.05
N ASP A 70 6.38 14.18 2.23
CA ASP A 70 6.17 13.45 3.47
C ASP A 70 4.69 13.13 3.61
N GLY A 71 4.39 11.83 3.68
CA GLY A 71 3.03 11.30 3.71
C GLY A 71 2.78 10.42 4.92
N SER A 72 1.50 10.28 5.26
CA SER A 72 0.98 9.39 6.29
C SER A 72 0.10 8.35 5.62
N LEU A 73 0.50 7.08 5.63
CA LEU A 73 -0.22 5.98 4.99
C LEU A 73 -1.02 5.16 6.01
N GLY A 74 -2.32 4.97 5.74
CA GLY A 74 -3.20 4.01 6.40
C GLY A 74 -3.67 4.41 7.81
N SER A 75 -4.35 3.48 8.48
CA SER A 75 -4.85 3.59 9.86
C SER A 75 -5.80 4.77 10.12
N CYS A 76 -6.45 5.29 9.09
CA CYS A 76 -7.44 6.37 9.17
C CYS A 76 -8.83 5.87 9.65
N PHE A 77 -9.15 4.59 9.40
CA PHE A 77 -10.45 3.97 9.65
C PHE A 77 -10.39 2.88 10.73
N ASP A 78 -9.24 2.21 10.93
CA ASP A 78 -9.02 1.31 12.08
C ASP A 78 -7.74 1.66 12.90
N PRO A 79 -7.75 2.80 13.62
CA PRO A 79 -6.64 3.22 14.47
C PRO A 79 -6.48 2.38 15.75
N LYS A 80 -7.38 1.42 16.00
CA LYS A 80 -7.25 0.51 17.15
C LYS A 80 -6.33 -0.67 16.83
N LYS A 81 -6.30 -1.10 15.57
CA LYS A 81 -5.50 -2.26 15.14
C LYS A 81 -4.10 -1.91 14.68
N SER A 82 -3.87 -0.68 14.21
CA SER A 82 -2.58 -0.26 13.68
C SER A 82 -2.32 1.23 13.87
N SER A 83 -1.22 1.73 13.30
CA SER A 83 -0.85 3.15 13.35
C SER A 83 -0.38 3.61 11.97
N PRO A 84 -0.58 4.89 11.60
CA PRO A 84 -0.16 5.37 10.28
C PRO A 84 1.34 5.24 10.08
N ILE A 85 1.76 4.89 8.87
CA ILE A 85 3.18 4.88 8.48
C ILE A 85 3.56 6.27 7.97
N GLN A 86 4.46 6.94 8.69
CA GLN A 86 5.06 8.20 8.25
C GLN A 86 6.27 7.90 7.38
N GLN A 87 6.28 8.41 6.15
CA GLN A 87 7.38 8.16 5.22
C GLN A 87 7.50 9.25 4.15
N THR A 88 8.71 9.50 3.67
CA THR A 88 8.93 10.27 2.44
C THR A 88 8.58 9.39 1.23
N MET A 89 7.63 9.83 0.44
CA MET A 89 6.94 9.08 -0.61
C MET A 89 7.11 9.75 -1.97
N GLN A 90 7.02 8.98 -3.06
CA GLN A 90 7.03 9.52 -4.43
C GLN A 90 5.77 9.11 -5.18
N VAL A 91 5.07 10.06 -5.82
CA VAL A 91 3.94 9.73 -6.70
C VAL A 91 4.48 9.13 -8.00
N LYS A 92 4.45 7.80 -8.15
CA LYS A 92 4.96 7.11 -9.35
C LYS A 92 3.95 7.09 -10.49
N ALA A 93 2.66 6.95 -10.16
CA ALA A 93 1.58 6.98 -11.15
C ALA A 93 0.26 7.39 -10.50
N LEU A 94 -0.63 7.99 -11.30
CA LEU A 94 -1.97 8.36 -10.91
C LEU A 94 -2.96 7.82 -11.93
N LYS A 95 -4.11 7.32 -11.46
CA LYS A 95 -5.16 6.82 -12.32
C LYS A 95 -6.52 7.13 -11.74
N SER A 96 -7.20 8.09 -12.36
CA SER A 96 -8.57 8.44 -11.99
C SER A 96 -9.59 7.50 -12.62
N ASP A 97 -10.74 7.37 -11.95
CA ASP A 97 -11.91 6.59 -12.39
C ASP A 97 -11.50 5.19 -12.89
N TRP A 98 -10.80 4.46 -12.02
CA TRP A 98 -10.35 3.11 -12.30
C TRP A 98 -11.53 2.21 -12.60
N ASP A 99 -11.51 1.67 -13.83
CA ASP A 99 -12.49 0.72 -14.34
C ASP A 99 -13.96 1.21 -14.24
N GLY A 100 -14.18 2.53 -14.35
CA GLY A 100 -15.50 3.15 -14.30
C GLY A 100 -16.17 3.13 -12.91
N ASN A 101 -15.43 2.74 -11.86
CA ASN A 101 -15.96 2.58 -10.50
C ASN A 101 -15.90 3.86 -9.65
N LYS A 102 -15.52 5.01 -10.22
CA LYS A 102 -15.26 6.25 -9.46
C LYS A 102 -14.25 6.08 -8.32
N VAL A 103 -13.26 5.20 -8.54
CA VAL A 103 -12.14 4.97 -7.62
C VAL A 103 -10.89 5.55 -8.23
N ASP A 104 -10.20 6.40 -7.48
CA ASP A 104 -8.92 6.95 -7.89
C ASP A 104 -7.80 6.13 -7.24
N LEU A 105 -6.74 5.85 -8.02
CA LEU A 105 -5.58 5.10 -7.58
C LEU A 105 -4.32 5.96 -7.67
N ALA A 106 -3.47 5.86 -6.64
CA ALA A 106 -2.12 6.40 -6.64
C ALA A 106 -1.12 5.27 -6.38
N LEU A 107 -0.11 5.16 -7.24
CA LEU A 107 1.06 4.34 -6.98
C LEU A 107 2.11 5.23 -6.31
N ILE A 108 2.51 4.84 -5.11
CA ILE A 108 3.47 5.53 -4.26
C ILE A 108 4.82 4.78 -4.20
#